data_AF-A0A2K4FEU9-F1
#
_entry.id   AF-A0A2K4FEU9-F1
#
_cell.length_a   1.000
_cell.length_b   1.000
_cell.length_c   1.000
_cell.angle_alpha   90.00
_cell.angle_beta   90.00
_cell.angle_gamma   90.00
#
_symmetry.space_group_name_H-M   'P 1'
#
loop_
_entity.id
_entity.type
_entity.pdbx_description
1 polymer ?
#
loop_
_entity_poly.entity_id
_entity_poly.type
_entity_poly.pdbx_seq_one_letter_code
_entity_poly.pdbx_strand_id
1 'polypeptide(L)'
;MENNNVRKKLSENLQELMKERNIDQKELAEAIGVTQPTVSNWIQQTKYPRIKRIQQLADYFNVSKSRITEGKKEIQQDTLAAHLDGDFTEEELAEIRKYAELVRKAHRNN
;
A
#
# COMPACT_ATOMS: atom_id res chain seq x y z
N MET A 1 -22.37 -14.04 -2.95
CA MET A 1 -22.10 -12.69 -3.51
C MET A 1 -20.73 -12.18 -3.03
N GLU A 2 -19.66 -12.96 -3.25
CA GLU A 2 -18.36 -12.72 -2.58
C GLU A 2 -17.29 -12.15 -3.54
N ASN A 3 -17.44 -12.39 -4.85
CA ASN A 3 -16.47 -11.99 -5.88
C ASN A 3 -16.36 -10.48 -6.10
N ASN A 4 -17.37 -9.70 -5.73
CA ASN A 4 -17.38 -8.25 -6.01
C ASN A 4 -16.48 -7.48 -5.04
N ASN A 5 -16.35 -7.96 -3.80
CA ASN A 5 -15.59 -7.27 -2.76
C ASN A 5 -14.07 -7.35 -3.01
N VAL A 6 -13.57 -8.51 -3.45
CA VAL A 6 -12.13 -8.71 -3.71
C VAL A 6 -11.62 -7.92 -4.93
N ARG A 7 -12.44 -7.80 -5.97
CA ARG A 7 -12.11 -7.00 -7.16
C ARG A 7 -12.12 -5.51 -6.83
N LYS A 8 -13.10 -5.08 -6.03
CA LYS A 8 -13.20 -3.70 -5.57
C LYS A 8 -11.98 -3.27 -4.75
N LYS A 9 -11.61 -4.07 -3.74
CA LYS A 9 -10.40 -3.83 -2.93
C LYS A 9 -9.13 -3.74 -3.78
N LEU A 10 -8.96 -4.67 -4.71
CA LEU A 10 -7.79 -4.65 -5.60
C LEU A 10 -7.74 -3.40 -6.47
N SER A 11 -8.87 -3.00 -7.04
CA SER A 11 -8.97 -1.77 -7.83
C SER A 11 -8.61 -0.53 -7.00
N GLU A 12 -9.20 -0.39 -5.81
CA GLU A 12 -8.93 0.72 -4.89
C GLU A 12 -7.45 0.78 -4.50
N ASN A 13 -6.87 -0.35 -4.09
CA ASN A 13 -5.46 -0.44 -3.73
C ASN A 13 -4.53 -0.09 -4.91
N LEU A 14 -4.84 -0.56 -6.13
CA LEU A 14 -4.03 -0.20 -7.32
C LEU A 14 -4.05 1.30 -7.57
N GLN A 15 -5.23 1.91 -7.50
CA GLN A 15 -5.38 3.34 -7.73
C GLN A 15 -4.66 4.17 -6.67
N GLU A 16 -4.64 3.73 -5.41
CA GLU A 16 -3.83 4.37 -4.36
C GLU A 16 -2.34 4.27 -4.67
N LEU A 17 -1.82 3.07 -4.95
CA LEU A 17 -0.40 2.85 -5.23
C LEU A 17 0.08 3.65 -6.45
N MET A 18 -0.76 3.76 -7.49
CA MET A 18 -0.48 4.59 -8.65
C MET A 18 -0.43 6.09 -8.31
N LYS A 19 -1.32 6.57 -7.45
CA LYS A 19 -1.30 7.96 -6.96
C LYS A 19 -0.08 8.25 -6.11
N GLU A 20 0.29 7.33 -5.20
CA GLU A 20 1.47 7.45 -4.35
C GLU A 20 2.78 7.53 -5.16
N ARG A 21 2.84 6.82 -6.29
CA ARG A 21 3.98 6.85 -7.22
C ARG A 21 3.85 7.93 -8.30
N ASN A 22 2.73 8.64 -8.37
CA ASN A 22 2.40 9.61 -9.42
C ASN A 22 2.56 9.06 -10.85
N ILE A 23 2.04 7.85 -11.08
CA ILE A 23 2.09 7.17 -12.38
C ILE A 23 0.70 6.94 -12.97
N ASP A 24 0.61 6.82 -14.29
CA ASP A 24 -0.62 6.49 -14.99
C ASP A 24 -0.73 4.99 -15.37
N GLN A 25 -1.91 4.57 -15.87
CA GLN A 25 -2.19 3.16 -16.17
C GLN A 25 -1.29 2.59 -17.27
N LYS A 26 -0.87 3.44 -18.20
CA LYS A 26 0.03 3.09 -19.30
C LYS A 26 1.42 2.81 -18.75
N GLU A 27 1.95 3.69 -17.91
CA GLU A 27 3.26 3.50 -17.27
C GLU A 27 3.30 2.22 -16.44
N LEU A 28 2.26 1.96 -15.63
CA LEU A 28 2.14 0.72 -14.88
C LEU A 28 2.11 -0.50 -15.80
N ALA A 29 1.37 -0.41 -16.91
CA ALA A 29 1.26 -1.51 -17.88
C ALA A 29 2.60 -1.82 -18.54
N GLU A 30 3.33 -0.78 -18.96
CA GLU A 30 4.67 -0.88 -19.54
C GLU A 30 5.65 -1.50 -18.54
N ALA A 31 5.62 -1.07 -17.28
CA ALA A 31 6.53 -1.55 -16.24
C ALA A 31 6.35 -3.06 -15.92
N ILE A 32 5.13 -3.57 -15.91
CA ILE A 32 4.85 -4.98 -15.59
C ILE A 32 4.71 -5.88 -16.84
N GLY A 33 4.92 -5.31 -18.04
CA GLY A 33 4.84 -6.03 -19.31
C GLY A 33 3.43 -6.54 -19.63
N VAL A 34 2.42 -5.66 -19.54
CA VAL A 34 1.05 -5.90 -20.00
C VAL A 34 0.56 -4.72 -20.84
N THR A 35 -0.63 -4.86 -21.42
CA THR A 35 -1.25 -3.76 -22.16
C THR A 35 -2.04 -2.85 -21.23
N GLN A 36 -2.13 -1.54 -21.52
CA GLN A 36 -2.93 -0.58 -20.76
C GLN A 36 -4.39 -1.04 -20.57
N PRO A 37 -5.10 -1.61 -21.58
CA PRO A 37 -6.44 -2.15 -21.37
C PRO A 37 -6.50 -3.28 -20.33
N THR A 38 -5.41 -4.02 -20.14
CA THR A 38 -5.34 -5.07 -19.12
C THR A 38 -5.39 -4.46 -17.72
N VAL A 39 -4.62 -3.39 -17.47
CA VAL A 39 -4.64 -2.64 -16.21
C VAL A 39 -6.01 -1.97 -16.01
N SER A 40 -6.55 -1.33 -17.06
CA SER A 40 -7.89 -0.74 -17.02
C SER A 40 -8.96 -1.75 -16.62
N ASN A 41 -8.92 -2.98 -17.15
CA ASN A 41 -9.86 -4.03 -16.78
C ASN A 41 -9.78 -4.43 -15.30
N TRP A 42 -8.60 -4.35 -14.68
CA TRP A 42 -8.44 -4.61 -13.25
C TRP A 42 -9.03 -3.47 -12.41
N ILE A 43 -8.78 -2.22 -12.81
CA ILE A 43 -9.31 -1.02 -12.14
C ILE A 43 -10.84 -0.95 -12.29
N GLN A 44 -11.38 -1.28 -13.46
CA GLN A 44 -12.81 -1.33 -13.73
C GLN A 44 -13.49 -2.59 -13.16
N GLN A 45 -12.76 -3.46 -12.45
CA GLN A 45 -13.29 -4.66 -11.78
C GLN A 45 -13.89 -5.68 -12.76
N THR A 46 -13.63 -5.55 -14.07
CA THR A 46 -14.14 -6.46 -15.11
C THR A 46 -13.37 -7.77 -15.10
N LYS A 47 -12.05 -7.71 -14.84
CA LYS A 47 -11.17 -8.86 -14.73
C LYS A 47 -10.36 -8.81 -13.45
N TYR A 48 -9.86 -9.98 -13.04
CA TYR A 48 -8.98 -10.11 -11.90
C TYR A 48 -7.59 -10.59 -12.37
N PRO A 49 -6.48 -9.98 -11.89
CA PRO A 49 -5.14 -10.41 -12.26
C PRO A 49 -4.85 -11.83 -11.72
N ARG A 50 -4.15 -12.64 -12.52
CA ARG A 50 -3.66 -13.95 -12.05
C ARG A 50 -2.53 -13.76 -11.03
N ILE A 51 -2.25 -14.80 -10.24
CA ILE A 51 -1.20 -14.82 -9.20
C ILE A 51 0.14 -14.26 -9.70
N LYS A 52 0.58 -14.65 -10.91
CA LYS A 52 1.80 -14.11 -11.53
C LYS A 52 1.78 -12.59 -11.67
N ARG A 53 0.63 -12.02 -12.08
CA ARG A 53 0.48 -10.56 -12.25
C ARG A 53 0.39 -9.84 -10.90
N ILE A 54 -0.26 -10.46 -9.91
CA ILE A 54 -0.26 -9.94 -8.53
C ILE A 54 1.17 -9.87 -7.98
N GLN A 55 1.99 -10.89 -8.23
CA GLN A 55 3.40 -10.87 -7.83
C GLN A 55 4.16 -9.73 -8.53
N GLN A 56 4.01 -9.57 -9.85
CA GLN A 56 4.68 -8.47 -10.56
C GLN A 56 4.26 -7.08 -10.08
N LEU A 57 2.98 -6.90 -9.73
CA LEU A 57 2.49 -5.66 -9.14
C LEU A 57 3.12 -5.44 -7.76
N ALA A 58 3.21 -6.48 -6.93
CA ALA A 58 3.85 -6.44 -5.62
C ALA A 58 5.33 -6.05 -5.74
N ASP A 59 6.04 -6.67 -6.68
CA ASP A 59 7.46 -6.39 -6.93
C ASP A 59 7.65 -4.95 -7.44
N TYR A 60 6.81 -4.49 -8.37
CA TYR A 60 6.88 -3.14 -8.93
C TYR A 60 6.63 -2.05 -7.88
N PHE A 61 5.62 -2.22 -7.03
CA PHE A 61 5.29 -1.25 -6.00
C PHE A 61 6.14 -1.40 -4.72
N ASN A 62 6.93 -2.47 -4.63
CA ASN A 62 7.65 -2.92 -3.44
C ASN A 62 6.73 -3.10 -2.22
N VAL A 63 5.64 -3.83 -2.41
CA VAL A 63 4.63 -4.11 -1.37
C VAL A 63 4.30 -5.60 -1.31
N SER A 64 3.68 -6.04 -0.21
CA SER A 64 3.19 -7.42 -0.12
C SER A 64 2.00 -7.67 -1.07
N LYS A 65 1.83 -8.91 -1.52
CA LYS A 65 0.63 -9.33 -2.29
C LYS A 65 -0.67 -9.00 -1.55
N SER A 66 -0.68 -9.13 -0.23
CA SER A 66 -1.80 -8.76 0.64
C SER A 66 -2.16 -7.28 0.54
N ARG A 67 -1.19 -6.37 0.41
CA ARG A 67 -1.45 -4.93 0.21
C ARG A 67 -2.27 -4.66 -1.06
N ILE A 68 -2.14 -5.53 -2.07
CA ILE A 68 -2.86 -5.43 -3.33
C ILE A 68 -4.23 -6.09 -3.23
N THR A 69 -4.30 -7.31 -2.67
CA THR A 69 -5.52 -8.14 -2.74
C THR A 69 -6.46 -7.99 -1.56
N GLU A 70 -5.96 -7.60 -0.40
CA GLU A 70 -6.73 -7.50 0.83
C GLU A 70 -7.12 -6.06 1.13
N GLY A 71 -8.18 -5.88 1.92
CA GLY A 71 -8.50 -4.54 2.44
C GLY A 71 -7.43 -4.15 3.44
N LYS A 72 -7.12 -2.86 3.55
CA LYS A 72 -6.32 -2.36 4.69
C LYS A 72 -6.98 -2.91 5.95
N LYS A 73 -6.30 -3.78 6.67
CA LYS A 73 -6.65 -3.98 8.08
C LYS A 73 -6.53 -2.59 8.67
N GLU A 74 -7.60 -2.08 9.27
CA GLU A 74 -7.52 -0.90 10.10
C GLU A 74 -6.52 -1.24 11.21
N ILE A 75 -5.24 -0.94 10.95
CA ILE A 75 -4.23 -0.85 11.98
C ILE A 75 -4.66 0.41 12.72
N GLN A 76 -5.43 0.20 13.79
CA GLN A 76 -5.63 1.19 14.83
C GLN A 76 -4.26 1.84 15.08
N GLN A 77 -4.18 3.14 14.83
CA GLN A 77 -2.93 3.89 14.78
C GLN A 77 -2.19 3.82 16.11
N ASP A 78 -1.29 2.86 16.27
CA ASP A 78 -0.28 2.88 17.33
C ASP A 78 1.09 2.37 16.85
N THR A 79 1.34 2.34 15.54
CA THR A 79 2.63 1.85 15.01
C THR A 79 3.11 2.69 13.84
N LEU A 80 3.21 3.99 14.09
CA LEU A 80 3.89 5.00 13.26
C LEU A 80 5.41 4.74 13.07
N ALA A 81 5.92 3.54 13.34
CA ALA A 81 7.35 3.26 13.39
C ALA A 81 7.83 2.07 12.53
N ALA A 82 6.95 1.29 11.89
CA ALA A 82 7.36 0.00 11.30
C ALA A 82 7.65 0.02 9.77
N HIS A 83 7.58 1.18 9.10
CA HIS A 83 7.88 1.28 7.67
C HIS A 83 8.76 2.48 7.35
N LEU A 84 9.88 2.57 8.08
CA LEU A 84 11.03 3.36 7.73
C LEU A 84 12.15 2.36 7.45
N ASP A 85 12.23 1.89 6.20
CA ASP A 85 13.44 1.27 5.63
C ASP A 85 14.53 2.36 5.54
N GLY A 86 15.06 2.76 6.69
CA GLY A 86 16.23 3.58 6.84
C GLY A 86 17.00 3.05 8.03
N ASP A 87 18.31 2.88 7.88
CA ASP A 87 19.24 2.52 8.95
C ASP A 87 19.23 3.58 10.08
N PHE A 88 18.19 3.61 10.92
CA PHE A 88 18.16 4.43 12.11
C PHE A 88 18.99 3.74 13.19
N THR A 89 20.00 4.45 13.67
CA THR A 89 20.82 4.02 14.80
C THR A 89 19.97 3.93 16.07
N GLU A 90 20.43 3.16 17.07
CA GLU A 90 19.72 3.01 18.35
C GLU A 90 19.44 4.37 19.03
N GLU A 91 20.30 5.37 18.78
CA GLU A 91 20.16 6.73 19.28
C GLU A 91 19.00 7.50 18.63
N GLU A 92 18.83 7.39 17.32
CA GLU A 92 17.75 8.05 16.58
C GLU A 92 16.37 7.47 16.94
N LEU A 93 16.30 6.16 17.16
CA LEU A 93 15.09 5.50 17.65
C LEU A 93 14.73 5.92 19.08
N ALA A 94 15.72 6.16 19.93
CA ALA A 94 15.50 6.65 21.29
C ALA A 94 14.92 8.07 21.28
N GLU A 95 15.36 8.93 20.36
CA GLU A 95 14.86 10.29 20.24
C GLU A 95 13.40 10.34 19.77
N ILE A 96 13.05 9.53 18.77
CA ILE A 96 11.66 9.40 18.28
C ILE A 96 10.74 8.92 19.41
N ARG A 97 11.15 7.91 20.19
CA ARG A 97 10.37 7.41 21.34
C ARG A 97 10.16 8.47 22.41
N LYS A 98 11.20 9.25 22.72
CA LYS A 98 11.14 10.34 23.70
C LYS A 98 10.17 11.44 23.26
N TYR A 99 10.18 11.81 21.98
CA TYR A 99 9.24 12.78 21.43
C TYR A 99 7.78 12.29 21.47
N ALA A 100 7.54 11.03 21.08
CA ALA A 100 6.21 10.43 21.14
C ALA A 100 5.63 10.39 22.57
N GLU A 101 6.47 10.12 23.58
CA GLU A 101 6.05 10.16 24.98
C GLU A 101 5.68 11.57 25.46
N LEU A 102 6.44 12.59 25.04
CA LEU A 102 6.16 13.98 25.38
C LEU A 102 4.82 14.45 24.82
N VAL A 103 4.54 14.17 23.54
CA VAL A 103 3.26 14.52 22.91
C VAL A 103 2.08 13.83 23.59
N ARG A 104 2.21 12.53 23.92
CA ARG A 104 1.19 11.80 24.68
C ARG A 104 0.92 12.40 26.06
N LYS A 105 1.97 12.84 26.77
CA LYS A 105 1.82 13.51 28.07
C LYS A 105 1.15 14.88 27.94
N ALA A 106 1.47 15.65 26.90
CA ALA A 106 0.86 16.95 26.64
C ALA A 106 -0.64 16.84 26.31
N HIS A 107 -1.05 15.82 25.54
CA HIS A 107 -2.45 15.60 25.18
C HIS A 107 -3.30 14.96 26.27
N ARG A 108 -2.70 14.36 27.31
CA ARG A 108 -3.44 13.73 28.43
C ARG A 108 -3.85 14.73 29.51
N ASN A 109 -3.41 15.98 29.42
CA ASN A 109 -3.58 17.00 30.47
C ASN A 109 -4.44 18.20 30.05
N ASN A 110 -5.25 18.06 28.99
CA ASN A 110 -6.28 19.01 28.55
C ASN A 110 -7.56 18.26 28.17
#